data_AF-A0A5S9MLM8-F1
#
_entry.id   AF-A0A5S9MLM8-F1
#
_cell.length_a   1.000
_cell.length_b   1.000
_cell.length_c   1.000
_cell.angle_alpha   90.00
_cell.angle_beta   90.00
_cell.angle_gamma   90.00
#
_symmetry.space_group_name_H-M   'P 1'
#
loop_
_entity.id
_entity.type
_entity.pdbx_description
1 polymer ?
#
loop_
_entity_poly.entity_id
_entity_poly.type
_entity_poly.pdbx_seq_one_letter_code
_entity_poly.pdbx_strand_id
1 'polypeptide(L)' 'MLKSTNQRIIRATMDLLTEKGYQKNNNQRNSEKANVSEATIFRNFKKTNAASLLPL' A
#
# COMPACT_ATOMS: atom_id res chain seq x y z
N MET A 1 -13.36 -11.22 3.51
CA MET A 1 -12.64 -10.73 4.72
C MET A 1 -11.23 -10.33 4.31
N LEU A 2 -10.89 -9.03 4.29
CA LEU A 2 -9.48 -8.62 4.14
C LEU A 2 -8.71 -9.17 5.34
N LYS A 3 -7.70 -10.03 5.08
CA LYS A 3 -6.84 -10.60 6.13
C LYS A 3 -6.33 -9.47 7.03
N SER A 4 -6.17 -9.73 8.33
CA SER A 4 -5.70 -8.75 9.33
C SER A 4 -4.45 -7.98 8.89
N THR A 5 -3.54 -8.63 8.14
CA THR A 5 -2.37 -8.00 7.52
C THR A 5 -2.73 -6.91 6.50
N ASN A 6 -3.71 -7.13 5.61
CA ASN A 6 -4.12 -6.12 4.63
C ASN A 6 -4.75 -4.91 5.30
N GLN A 7 -5.54 -5.12 6.36
CA GLN A 7 -6.11 -4.02 7.14
C GLN A 7 -5.02 -3.20 7.83
N ARG A 8 -3.99 -3.84 8.39
CA ARG A 8 -2.82 -3.15 8.95
C ARG A 8 -2.09 -2.31 7.90
N ILE A 9 -1.87 -2.86 6.70
CA ILE A 9 -1.22 -2.14 5.59
C ILE A 9 -2.06 -0.94 5.16
N ILE A 10 -3.39 -1.10 5.01
CA ILE A 10 -4.29 0.00 4.64
C ILE A 10 -4.28 1.10 5.70
N ARG A 11 -4.39 0.76 6.99
CA ARG A 11 -4.34 1.75 8.08
C ARG A 11 -3.02 2.52 8.09
N ALA A 12 -1.88 1.81 8.04
CA ALA A 12 -0.56 2.43 7.99
C ALA A 12 -0.40 3.37 6.79
N THR A 13 -0.95 2.96 5.63
CA THR A 13 -0.94 3.78 4.41
C THR A 13 -1.77 5.04 4.60
N MET A 14 -2.99 4.92 5.15
CA MET A 14 -3.86 6.08 5.41
C MET A 14 -3.23 7.06 6.39
N ASP A 15 -2.65 6.56 7.48
CA ASP A 15 -1.97 7.41 8.47
C ASP A 15 -0.82 8.19 7.81
N LEU A 16 0.00 7.53 6.97
CA LEU A 16 1.10 8.20 6.26
C LEU A 16 0.61 9.22 5.23
N LEU A 17 -0.49 8.93 4.55
CA LEU A 17 -1.12 9.87 3.61
C LEU A 17 -1.62 11.12 4.34
N THR A 18 -2.24 10.95 5.51
CA THR A 18 -2.71 12.07 6.34
C THR A 18 -1.55 12.87 6.96
N GLU A 19 -0.49 12.20 7.41
CA GLU A 19 0.65 12.86 8.07
C GLU A 19 1.60 13.59 7.10
N LYS A 20 1.86 13.00 5.93
CA LYS A 20 2.97 13.43 5.05
C LYS A 20 2.52 13.79 3.64
N GLY A 21 1.26 13.55 3.30
CA GLY A 21 0.72 13.71 1.96
C GLY A 21 1.14 12.59 1.00
N TYR A 22 0.44 12.54 -0.14
CA TYR A 22 0.59 11.47 -1.13
C TYR A 22 2.02 11.35 -1.69
N GLN A 23 2.66 12.48 -2.02
CA GLN A 23 3.96 12.52 -2.69
C GLN A 23 5.11 11.91 -1.88
N LYS A 24 4.98 11.87 -0.55
CA LYS A 24 6.02 11.32 0.35
C LYS A 24 5.71 9.90 0.82
N ASN A 25 4.65 9.29 0.31
CA ASN A 25 4.24 7.95 0.68
C ASN A 25 4.77 6.90 -0.31
N ASN A 26 5.34 5.80 0.20
CA ASN A 26 5.88 4.72 -0.62
C ASN A 26 5.80 3.36 0.09
N ASN A 27 6.05 2.28 -0.64
CA ASN A 27 5.92 0.91 -0.11
C ASN A 27 6.86 0.62 1.05
N GLN A 28 8.06 1.19 1.05
CA GLN A 28 9.01 1.06 2.15
C GLN A 28 8.38 1.57 3.46
N ARG A 29 7.93 2.82 3.48
CA ARG A 29 7.32 3.45 4.66
C ARG A 29 6.02 2.77 5.08
N ASN A 30 5.21 2.38 4.11
CA ASN A 30 3.98 1.62 4.39
C ASN A 30 4.29 0.29 5.07
N SER A 31 5.36 -0.40 4.64
CA SER A 31 5.77 -1.68 5.22
C SER A 31 6.37 -1.54 6.62
N GLU A 32 7.20 -0.52 6.82
CA GLU A 32 7.78 -0.14 8.12
C GLU A 32 6.65 0.17 9.13
N LYS A 33 5.73 1.07 8.78
CA LYS A 33 4.63 1.45 9.68
C LYS A 33 3.63 0.32 9.91
N ALA A 34 3.39 -0.52 8.90
CA ALA A 34 2.52 -1.69 9.05
C ALA A 34 3.20 -2.86 9.75
N ASN A 35 4.52 -2.81 10.04
CA ASN A 35 5.34 -3.90 10.56
C ASN A 35 5.18 -5.20 9.75
N VAL A 36 5.48 -5.09 8.45
CA VAL A 36 5.49 -6.19 7.48
C VAL A 36 6.67 -6.01 6.51
N SER A 37 7.04 -7.06 5.77
CA SER A 37 8.00 -6.90 4.67
C SER A 37 7.38 -6.20 3.46
N GLU A 38 8.16 -5.44 2.69
CA GLU A 38 7.71 -4.87 1.41
C GLU A 38 7.16 -5.94 0.45
N ALA A 39 7.79 -7.13 0.43
CA ALA A 39 7.32 -8.26 -0.36
C ALA A 39 5.87 -8.66 -0.03
N THR A 40 5.45 -8.49 1.23
CA THR A 40 4.06 -8.72 1.64
C THR A 40 3.11 -7.69 1.02
N ILE A 41 3.53 -6.43 0.89
CA ILE A 41 2.75 -5.41 0.18
C ILE A 41 2.65 -5.77 -1.30
N PHE A 42 3.77 -6.07 -1.97
CA PHE A 42 3.77 -6.43 -3.39
C PHE A 42 2.92 -7.66 -3.71
N ARG A 43 2.94 -8.68 -2.84
CA ARG A 43 2.13 -9.89 -2.99
C ARG A 43 0.64 -9.60 -2.82
N ASN A 44 0.28 -8.79 -1.84
CA ASN A 44 -1.11 -8.58 -1.44
C ASN A 44 -1.80 -7.45 -2.21
N PHE A 45 -1.03 -6.46 -2.64
CA PHE A 45 -1.47 -5.29 -3.41
C PHE A 45 -0.69 -5.30 -4.72
N LYS A 46 -1.22 -6.01 -5.72
CA LYS A 46 -0.67 -5.98 -7.08
C LYS A 46 -0.65 -4.54 -7.56
N LYS A 47 0.44 -4.10 -8.20
CA LYS A 47 0.39 -2.89 -9.02
C LYS A 47 -0.71 -3.10 -10.06
N THR A 48 -1.70 -2.22 -10.10
CA THR A 48 -2.53 -2.08 -11.28
C THR A 48 -1.59 -1.61 -12.40
N ASN A 49 -1.38 -2.43 -13.41
CA ASN A 49 -0.71 -1.94 -14.62
C ASN A 49 -1.61 -0.83 -15.16
N ALA A 50 -1.14 0.42 -15.21
CA ALA A 50 -1.90 1.52 -15.79
C ALA A 50 -2.38 1.22 -17.23
N ALA A 51 -1.71 0.29 -17.91
CA ALA A 51 -2.10 -0.26 -19.21
C ALA A 51 -3.44 -1.04 -19.21
N SER A 52 -3.98 -1.49 -18.07
CA SER A 52 -5.28 -2.15 -17.99
C SER A 52 -6.44 -1.20 -17.70
N LEU A 53 -6.17 0.11 -17.62
CA LEU A 53 -7.16 1.16 -17.32
C LEU A 53 -7.37 2.14 -18.48
N LEU A 54 -6.67 1.95 -19.61
CA LEU A 54 -6.98 2.66 -20.85
C LEU A 54 -7.96 1.82 -21.65
N PRO A 55 -9.16 2.34 -21.99
CA PRO A 55 -10.02 1.68 -22.97
C PRO A 55 -9.28 1.63 -24.32
N LEU A 56 -9.37 0.48 -25.00
CA LEU A 56 -8.96 0.31 -26.39
C LEU A 56 -9.68 1.30 -27.31
#